data_AF-A0A4Q2UJP5-F1
#
_entry.id   AF-A0A4Q2UJP5-F1
#
_cell.length_a   1.000
_cell.length_b   1.000
_cell.length_c   1.000
_cell.angle_alpha   90.00
_cell.angle_beta   90.00
_cell.angle_gamma   90.00
#
_symmetry.space_group_name_H-M   'P 1'
#
loop_
_entity.id
_entity.type
_entity.pdbx_description
1 polymer ?
#
loop_
_entity_poly.entity_id
_entity_poly.type
_entity_poly.pdbx_seq_one_letter_code
_entity_poly.pdbx_strand_id
1 'polypeptide(L)'
;MAQVPALPGAGTAPTTSPTSVRGAIQDTAITPSTAQTGAAASTDSLPDAQLDKAVAALEKGDKAASAQALQTGIAAVEAEAQQKPSSFKDKILSQVGKLKTLLPLITGGGLGAGVLGKAVGLTKLASGAGRIENLVSAGSLIGKASQLSSGLSGLGSAMSVLGGGGSTGKSLVSTALSGVSKLGQGGPLAKAAEPAVKSQIGSVLNFVKGAL
;
A
#
# COMPACT_ATOMS: atom_id res chain seq x y z
N MET A 1 8.76 34.62 72.12
CA MET A 1 9.93 35.46 71.76
C MET A 1 10.35 35.11 70.32
N ALA A 2 10.46 36.14 69.48
CA ALA A 2 11.21 36.25 68.21
C ALA A 2 10.88 35.37 66.96
N GLN A 3 10.34 36.06 65.94
CA GLN A 3 10.91 36.30 64.59
C GLN A 3 10.83 35.23 63.45
N VAL A 4 10.06 35.58 62.40
CA VAL A 4 10.07 35.18 60.95
C VAL A 4 11.37 35.65 60.24
N PRO A 5 11.76 35.33 58.95
CA PRO A 5 11.04 34.75 57.77
C PRO A 5 11.84 33.85 56.73
N ALA A 6 11.11 33.35 55.69
CA ALA A 6 11.38 33.20 54.21
C ALA A 6 12.47 32.28 53.54
N LEU A 7 11.97 31.37 52.65
CA LEU A 7 12.22 31.03 51.19
C LEU A 7 13.59 31.31 50.50
N PRO A 8 13.86 30.92 49.20
CA PRO A 8 13.75 29.65 48.43
C PRO A 8 15.02 29.37 47.51
N GLY A 9 15.04 28.32 46.67
CA GLY A 9 15.93 28.22 45.47
C GLY A 9 16.56 26.82 45.25
N ALA A 10 16.25 26.09 44.17
CA ALA A 10 16.77 26.17 42.78
C ALA A 10 17.88 25.12 42.53
N GLY A 11 17.67 24.25 41.52
CA GLY A 11 18.52 23.11 41.20
C GLY A 11 19.72 23.41 40.30
N THR A 12 20.44 22.35 39.91
CA THR A 12 21.08 22.13 38.58
C THR A 12 21.87 20.81 38.60
N ALA A 13 21.91 20.15 37.44
CA ALA A 13 22.59 18.88 37.14
C ALA A 13 24.07 19.06 36.78
N PRO A 14 24.91 17.99 36.84
CA PRO A 14 26.28 18.03 36.34
C PRO A 14 26.42 17.63 34.84
N THR A 15 27.04 18.55 34.08
CA THR A 15 28.21 18.44 33.19
C THR A 15 28.63 17.07 32.63
N THR A 16 28.84 16.99 31.30
CA THR A 16 30.16 16.73 30.65
C THR A 16 30.11 16.85 29.11
N SER A 17 31.08 17.60 28.57
CA SER A 17 31.45 17.90 27.17
C SER A 17 32.01 16.67 26.40
N PRO A 18 32.62 16.75 25.17
CA PRO A 18 32.80 17.83 24.17
C PRO A 18 32.44 17.38 22.72
N THR A 19 32.32 18.24 21.70
CA THR A 19 33.43 18.65 20.80
C THR A 19 32.82 19.51 19.69
N SER A 20 33.38 20.70 19.49
CA SER A 20 32.95 21.67 18.48
C SER A 20 33.79 21.48 17.21
N VAL A 21 33.13 21.26 16.07
CA VAL A 21 33.73 21.48 14.75
C VAL A 21 33.02 22.67 14.11
N ARG A 22 33.82 23.69 13.87
CA ARG A 22 33.52 25.01 13.33
C ARG A 22 33.36 24.91 11.81
N GLY A 23 32.21 25.29 11.28
CA GLY A 23 31.99 25.39 9.84
C GLY A 23 30.66 26.07 9.52
N ALA A 24 30.74 27.25 8.94
CA ALA A 24 29.67 28.18 8.63
C ALA A 24 28.43 27.57 7.94
N ILE A 25 27.23 27.90 8.44
CA ILE A 25 26.06 28.19 7.61
C ILE A 25 25.27 29.35 8.23
N GLN A 26 24.83 30.24 7.35
CA GLN A 26 24.13 31.48 7.63
C GLN A 26 22.68 31.22 8.06
N ASP A 27 22.24 32.13 8.92
CA ASP A 27 20.88 32.60 9.19
C ASP A 27 19.82 32.24 8.14
N THR A 28 18.82 31.45 8.53
CA THR A 28 17.44 31.59 8.08
C THR A 28 16.54 30.99 9.16
N ALA A 29 15.72 31.86 9.75
CA ALA A 29 14.77 31.52 10.79
C ALA A 29 13.86 30.34 10.41
N ILE A 30 13.70 29.37 11.33
CA ILE A 30 12.63 28.38 11.28
C ILE A 30 11.96 28.31 12.66
N THR A 31 10.72 28.76 12.71
CA THR A 31 9.71 28.44 13.73
C THR A 31 8.51 27.78 13.04
N PRO A 32 7.69 27.01 13.76
CA PRO A 32 7.59 25.56 13.63
C PRO A 32 6.40 25.10 12.77
N SER A 33 6.49 23.93 12.14
CA SER A 33 5.31 23.20 11.66
C SER A 33 5.54 21.69 11.62
N THR A 34 4.77 21.02 12.47
CA THR A 34 4.09 19.73 12.23
C THR A 34 4.89 18.61 11.54
N ALA A 35 5.28 17.64 12.37
CA ALA A 35 5.37 16.21 12.08
C ALA A 35 5.14 15.81 10.61
N GLN A 36 6.22 15.75 9.84
CA GLN A 36 6.23 14.95 8.62
C GLN A 36 6.55 13.51 9.00
N THR A 37 5.48 12.73 9.14
CA THR A 37 5.48 11.28 8.95
C THR A 37 6.06 11.01 7.56
N GLY A 38 7.38 10.85 7.49
CA GLY A 38 8.09 10.33 6.33
C GLY A 38 7.83 8.84 6.18
N ALA A 39 6.58 8.47 5.90
CA ALA A 39 6.34 7.25 5.14
C ALA A 39 6.73 7.60 3.71
N ALA A 40 7.80 6.98 3.21
CA ALA A 40 8.05 6.92 1.79
C ALA A 40 6.77 6.44 1.12
N ALA A 41 6.03 7.36 0.48
CA ALA A 41 4.95 7.01 -0.41
C ALA A 41 5.61 6.33 -1.60
N SER A 42 5.75 5.01 -1.49
CA SER A 42 6.08 4.13 -2.60
C SER A 42 5.25 4.58 -3.79
N THR A 43 5.90 4.86 -4.92
CA THR A 43 5.25 5.21 -6.20
C THR A 43 4.21 4.16 -6.63
N ASP A 44 4.29 2.96 -6.05
CA ASP A 44 3.33 1.86 -6.10
C ASP A 44 1.93 2.20 -5.55
N SER A 45 1.78 3.20 -4.66
CA SER A 45 0.50 3.53 -3.99
C SER A 45 -0.34 4.60 -4.71
N LEU A 46 0.19 5.21 -5.76
CA LEU A 46 -0.49 6.28 -6.52
C LEU A 46 -1.76 5.81 -7.26
N PRO A 47 -1.79 4.66 -7.96
CA PRO A 47 -3.00 4.20 -8.64
C PRO A 47 -4.08 3.79 -7.64
N ASP A 48 -3.70 3.10 -6.56
CA ASP A 48 -4.61 2.67 -5.51
C ASP A 48 -5.33 3.87 -4.86
N ALA A 49 -4.59 4.95 -4.57
CA ALA A 49 -5.14 6.17 -3.99
C ALA A 49 -6.07 6.93 -4.95
N GLN A 50 -5.78 6.92 -6.26
CA GLN A 50 -6.65 7.53 -7.27
C GLN A 50 -7.95 6.75 -7.45
N LEU A 51 -7.87 5.42 -7.41
CA LEU A 51 -9.04 4.55 -7.49
C LEU A 51 -9.93 4.68 -6.23
N ASP A 52 -9.35 4.79 -5.03
CA ASP A 52 -10.11 5.11 -3.81
C ASP A 52 -10.77 6.49 -3.89
N LYS A 53 -10.05 7.50 -4.39
CA LYS A 53 -10.64 8.84 -4.64
C LYS A 53 -11.80 8.78 -5.63
N ALA A 54 -11.73 7.94 -6.66
CA ALA A 54 -12.80 7.78 -7.63
C ALA A 54 -14.08 7.22 -6.99
N VAL A 55 -13.94 6.22 -6.11
CA VAL A 55 -15.07 5.65 -5.36
C VAL A 55 -15.63 6.67 -4.38
N ALA A 56 -14.78 7.31 -3.58
CA ALA A 56 -15.20 8.31 -2.59
C ALA A 56 -15.87 9.55 -3.22
N ALA A 57 -15.41 9.98 -4.40
CA ALA A 57 -16.05 11.04 -5.16
C ALA A 57 -17.44 10.61 -5.67
N LEU A 58 -17.57 9.36 -6.13
CA LEU A 58 -18.85 8.82 -6.58
C LEU A 58 -19.87 8.68 -5.44
N GLU A 59 -19.41 8.27 -4.26
CA GLU A 59 -20.24 8.22 -3.03
C GLU A 59 -20.75 9.60 -2.61
N LYS A 60 -19.95 10.65 -2.85
CA LYS A 60 -20.36 12.05 -2.63
C LYS A 60 -21.26 12.60 -3.74
N GLY A 61 -21.53 11.82 -4.79
CA GLY A 61 -22.29 12.27 -5.97
C GLY A 61 -21.47 13.08 -6.98
N ASP A 62 -20.16 13.24 -6.77
CA ASP A 62 -19.27 14.01 -7.64
C ASP A 62 -18.75 13.15 -8.79
N LYS A 63 -19.58 13.02 -9.82
CA LYS A 63 -19.34 12.17 -11.00
C LYS A 63 -18.16 12.67 -11.84
N ALA A 64 -17.92 13.98 -11.89
CA ALA A 64 -16.83 14.56 -12.66
C ALA A 64 -15.48 14.25 -12.00
N ALA A 65 -15.36 14.48 -10.70
CA ALA A 65 -14.16 14.11 -9.94
C ALA A 65 -13.94 12.59 -9.94
N SER A 66 -15.02 11.80 -9.84
CA SER A 66 -14.95 10.34 -9.93
C SER A 66 -14.42 9.86 -11.28
N ALA A 67 -14.98 10.36 -12.39
CA ALA A 67 -14.54 10.03 -13.74
C ALA A 67 -13.06 10.39 -13.96
N GLN A 68 -12.63 11.58 -13.52
CA GLN A 68 -11.26 12.05 -13.68
C GLN A 68 -10.26 11.23 -12.85
N ALA A 69 -10.60 10.92 -11.58
CA ALA A 69 -9.79 10.08 -10.72
C ALA A 69 -9.72 8.64 -11.24
N LEU A 70 -10.85 8.12 -11.76
CA LEU A 70 -10.89 6.79 -12.37
C LEU A 70 -10.04 6.73 -13.62
N GLN A 71 -10.15 7.71 -14.52
CA GLN A 71 -9.37 7.79 -15.75
C GLN A 71 -7.87 7.87 -15.45
N THR A 72 -7.48 8.63 -14.41
CA THR A 72 -6.11 8.71 -13.92
C THR A 72 -5.63 7.38 -13.33
N GLY A 73 -6.45 6.73 -12.50
CA GLY A 73 -6.16 5.42 -11.92
C GLY A 73 -6.04 4.31 -12.96
N ILE A 74 -6.95 4.28 -13.94
CA ILE A 74 -6.93 3.37 -15.10
C ILE A 74 -5.64 3.56 -15.89
N ALA A 75 -5.26 4.79 -16.22
CA ALA A 75 -4.04 5.07 -16.97
C ALA A 75 -2.78 4.63 -16.19
N ALA A 76 -2.75 4.87 -14.88
CA ALA A 76 -1.66 4.43 -14.02
C ALA A 76 -1.55 2.90 -13.93
N VAL A 77 -2.68 2.20 -13.76
CA VAL A 77 -2.72 0.73 -13.73
C VAL A 77 -2.37 0.14 -15.11
N GLU A 78 -2.82 0.75 -16.20
CA GLU A 78 -2.49 0.34 -17.57
C GLU A 78 -0.99 0.52 -17.83
N ALA A 79 -0.40 1.63 -17.40
CA ALA A 79 1.04 1.87 -17.48
C ALA A 79 1.83 0.84 -16.65
N GLU A 80 1.40 0.52 -15.43
CA GLU A 80 2.02 -0.52 -14.61
C GLU A 80 1.95 -1.91 -15.27
N ALA A 81 0.79 -2.28 -15.81
CA ALA A 81 0.59 -3.54 -16.51
C ALA A 81 1.41 -3.63 -17.81
N GLN A 82 1.67 -2.49 -18.47
CA GLN A 82 2.55 -2.42 -19.64
C GLN A 82 4.03 -2.51 -19.25
N GLN A 83 4.43 -1.86 -18.16
CA GLN A 83 5.82 -1.84 -17.68
C GLN A 83 6.27 -3.19 -17.10
N LYS A 84 5.35 -3.97 -16.52
CA LYS A 84 5.66 -5.26 -15.88
C LYS A 84 4.85 -6.38 -16.56
N PRO A 85 5.42 -7.11 -17.53
CA PRO A 85 4.75 -8.28 -18.11
C PRO A 85 4.53 -9.32 -17.02
N SER A 86 3.26 -9.57 -16.69
CA SER A 86 2.83 -10.58 -15.73
C SER A 86 1.66 -11.36 -16.31
N SER A 87 1.41 -12.56 -15.80
CA SER A 87 0.24 -13.37 -16.21
C SER A 87 -1.09 -12.71 -15.85
N PHE A 88 -1.07 -11.63 -15.08
CA PHE A 88 -2.23 -10.81 -14.76
C PHE A 88 -2.44 -9.66 -15.74
N LYS A 89 -1.47 -9.34 -16.61
CA LYS A 89 -1.56 -8.22 -17.55
C LYS A 89 -2.85 -8.26 -18.37
N ASP A 90 -3.16 -9.39 -19.00
CA ASP A 90 -4.37 -9.53 -19.82
C ASP A 90 -5.65 -9.34 -18.98
N LYS A 91 -5.68 -9.88 -17.76
CA LYS A 91 -6.79 -9.67 -16.82
C LYS A 91 -6.91 -8.21 -16.38
N ILE A 92 -5.78 -7.55 -16.07
CA ILE A 92 -5.72 -6.13 -15.73
C ILE A 92 -6.24 -5.30 -16.91
N LEU A 93 -5.72 -5.49 -18.11
CA LEU A 93 -6.15 -4.76 -19.31
C LEU A 93 -7.63 -5.01 -19.63
N SER A 94 -8.12 -6.24 -19.42
CA SER A 94 -9.53 -6.56 -19.59
C SER A 94 -10.41 -5.85 -18.55
N GLN A 95 -9.99 -5.78 -17.28
CA GLN A 95 -10.69 -5.03 -16.23
C GLN A 95 -10.62 -3.52 -16.43
N VAL A 96 -9.46 -2.99 -16.82
CA VAL A 96 -9.23 -1.58 -17.20
C VAL A 96 -10.12 -1.22 -18.40
N GLY A 97 -10.24 -2.11 -19.38
CA GLY A 97 -11.18 -1.96 -20.50
C GLY A 97 -12.64 -1.88 -20.03
N LYS A 98 -13.06 -2.76 -19.12
CA LYS A 98 -14.38 -2.71 -18.48
C LYS A 98 -14.57 -1.39 -17.71
N LEU A 99 -13.59 -0.93 -16.93
CA LEU A 99 -13.63 0.37 -16.25
C LEU A 99 -13.75 1.54 -17.24
N LYS A 100 -13.03 1.50 -18.37
CA LYS A 100 -13.15 2.49 -19.45
C LYS A 100 -14.55 2.50 -20.06
N THR A 101 -15.21 1.35 -20.19
CA THR A 101 -16.62 1.30 -20.63
C THR A 101 -17.60 1.81 -19.57
N LEU A 102 -17.21 1.80 -18.29
CA LEU A 102 -18.02 2.33 -17.18
C LEU A 102 -17.89 3.85 -17.02
N LEU A 103 -16.80 4.47 -17.49
CA LEU A 103 -16.59 5.92 -17.49
C LEU A 103 -17.77 6.72 -18.04
N PRO A 104 -18.30 6.45 -19.26
CA PRO A 104 -19.47 7.15 -19.78
C PRO A 104 -20.75 6.90 -18.95
N LEU A 105 -20.85 5.76 -18.26
CA LEU A 105 -21.98 5.42 -17.38
C LEU A 105 -21.92 6.16 -16.03
N ILE A 106 -20.71 6.49 -15.55
CA ILE A 106 -20.52 7.34 -14.36
C ILE A 106 -21.03 8.75 -14.66
N THR A 107 -20.59 9.33 -15.79
CA THR A 107 -21.08 10.64 -16.24
C THR A 107 -22.57 10.61 -16.61
N GLY A 108 -23.06 9.51 -17.16
CA GLY A 108 -24.48 9.28 -17.47
C GLY A 108 -25.37 8.98 -16.26
N GLY A 109 -24.78 8.77 -15.07
CA GLY A 109 -25.51 8.61 -13.82
C GLY A 109 -26.17 7.27 -13.57
N GLY A 110 -25.96 6.27 -14.44
CA GLY A 110 -26.47 4.91 -14.25
C GLY A 110 -25.61 4.05 -13.33
N LEU A 111 -24.43 4.54 -12.91
CA LEU A 111 -23.47 3.75 -12.14
C LEU A 111 -23.48 4.07 -10.64
N GLY A 112 -23.79 3.07 -9.83
CA GLY A 112 -23.68 3.15 -8.36
C GLY A 112 -22.25 2.96 -7.87
N ALA A 113 -21.91 3.61 -6.75
CA ALA A 113 -20.60 3.49 -6.08
C ALA A 113 -20.20 2.03 -5.77
N GLY A 114 -21.17 1.15 -5.53
CA GLY A 114 -20.91 -0.28 -5.33
C GLY A 114 -20.36 -0.99 -6.58
N VAL A 115 -20.82 -0.65 -7.78
CA VAL A 115 -20.31 -1.26 -9.03
C VAL A 115 -18.91 -0.74 -9.33
N LEU A 116 -18.70 0.57 -9.15
CA LEU A 116 -17.38 1.18 -9.31
C LEU A 116 -16.38 0.61 -8.30
N GLY A 117 -16.76 0.52 -7.02
CA GLY A 117 -15.95 -0.04 -5.95
C GLY A 117 -15.55 -1.49 -6.19
N LYS A 118 -16.45 -2.31 -6.76
CA LYS A 118 -16.11 -3.69 -7.17
C LYS A 118 -15.14 -3.73 -8.33
N ALA A 119 -15.36 -2.92 -9.36
CA ALA A 119 -14.48 -2.87 -10.53
C ALA A 119 -13.07 -2.35 -10.15
N VAL A 120 -13.03 -1.31 -9.33
CA VAL A 120 -11.82 -0.79 -8.69
C VAL A 120 -11.15 -1.86 -7.84
N GLY A 121 -11.90 -2.56 -6.98
CA GLY A 121 -11.41 -3.62 -6.13
C GLY A 121 -10.79 -4.77 -6.94
N LEU A 122 -11.43 -5.19 -8.03
CA LEU A 122 -10.90 -6.18 -8.98
C LEU A 122 -9.61 -5.70 -9.65
N THR A 123 -9.56 -4.43 -10.05
CA THR A 123 -8.39 -3.84 -10.71
C THR A 123 -7.21 -3.76 -9.74
N LYS A 124 -7.44 -3.32 -8.50
CA LYS A 124 -6.43 -3.31 -7.42
C LYS A 124 -5.98 -4.73 -7.08
N LEU A 125 -6.91 -5.69 -7.05
CA LEU A 125 -6.62 -7.11 -6.84
C LEU A 125 -5.70 -7.66 -7.93
N ALA A 126 -6.03 -7.39 -9.20
CA ALA A 126 -5.23 -7.84 -10.35
C ALA A 126 -3.85 -7.18 -10.38
N SER A 127 -3.78 -5.86 -10.13
CA SER A 127 -2.52 -5.12 -10.07
C SER A 127 -1.63 -5.60 -8.91
N GLY A 128 -2.20 -5.72 -7.71
CA GLY A 128 -1.51 -6.25 -6.53
C GLY A 128 -1.00 -7.68 -6.75
N ALA A 129 -1.81 -8.54 -7.37
CA ALA A 129 -1.38 -9.89 -7.74
C ALA A 129 -0.26 -9.89 -8.79
N GLY A 130 -0.32 -9.01 -9.79
CA GLY A 130 0.76 -8.83 -10.76
C GLY A 130 2.08 -8.40 -10.12
N ARG A 131 2.03 -7.48 -9.14
CA ARG A 131 3.22 -7.05 -8.37
C ARG A 131 3.80 -8.20 -7.54
N ILE A 132 2.95 -8.97 -6.85
CA ILE A 132 3.37 -10.14 -6.08
C ILE A 132 3.98 -11.21 -7.00
N GLU A 133 3.35 -11.51 -8.13
CA GLU A 133 3.86 -12.46 -9.12
C GLU A 133 5.25 -12.04 -9.62
N ASN A 134 5.43 -10.75 -9.90
CA ASN A 134 6.70 -10.22 -10.36
C ASN A 134 7.78 -10.27 -9.27
N LEU A 135 7.42 -10.04 -8.01
CA LEU A 135 8.33 -10.20 -6.87
C LEU A 135 8.77 -11.66 -6.67
N VAL A 136 7.85 -12.62 -6.83
CA VAL A 136 8.12 -14.07 -6.76
C VAL A 136 8.93 -14.56 -7.95
N SER A 137 8.63 -14.05 -9.15
CA SER A 137 9.33 -14.41 -10.39
C SER A 137 10.75 -13.85 -10.43
N ALA A 138 11.00 -12.72 -9.77
CA ALA A 138 12.32 -12.08 -9.69
C ALA A 138 13.37 -12.85 -8.86
N GLY A 139 13.16 -14.14 -8.57
CA GLY A 139 14.16 -15.02 -7.96
C GLY A 139 14.09 -15.02 -6.45
N SER A 140 14.99 -14.29 -5.78
CA SER A 140 15.10 -14.31 -4.33
C SER A 140 14.05 -13.44 -3.65
N LEU A 141 13.33 -14.04 -2.71
CA LEU A 141 12.36 -13.35 -1.86
C LEU A 141 13.00 -12.80 -0.57
N ILE A 142 14.21 -13.26 -0.23
CA ILE A 142 15.02 -12.72 0.87
C ILE A 142 15.33 -11.24 0.57
N GLY A 143 14.92 -10.34 1.48
CA GLY A 143 15.01 -8.89 1.30
C GLY A 143 13.78 -8.23 0.66
N LYS A 144 12.85 -9.01 0.09
CA LYS A 144 11.58 -8.52 -0.48
C LYS A 144 10.37 -8.82 0.41
N ALA A 145 10.57 -9.38 1.59
CA ALA A 145 9.51 -9.76 2.52
C ALA A 145 8.58 -8.58 2.86
N SER A 146 9.12 -7.37 3.05
CA SER A 146 8.31 -6.17 3.31
C SER A 146 7.40 -5.80 2.14
N GLN A 147 7.91 -5.90 0.90
CA GLN A 147 7.11 -5.64 -0.30
C GLN A 147 6.05 -6.72 -0.51
N LEU A 148 6.39 -7.98 -0.24
CA LEU A 148 5.47 -9.11 -0.31
C LEU A 148 4.35 -8.99 0.72
N SER A 149 4.69 -8.65 1.97
CA SER A 149 3.74 -8.44 3.07
C SER A 149 2.79 -7.28 2.79
N SER A 150 3.33 -6.18 2.26
CA SER A 150 2.52 -5.01 1.86
C SER A 150 1.59 -5.36 0.71
N GLY A 151 2.08 -6.04 -0.33
CA GLY A 151 1.28 -6.52 -1.45
C GLY A 151 0.18 -7.49 -1.01
N LEU A 152 0.50 -8.44 -0.13
CA LEU A 152 -0.48 -9.40 0.40
C LEU A 152 -1.55 -8.73 1.27
N SER A 153 -1.16 -7.77 2.10
CA SER A 153 -2.10 -7.01 2.92
C SER A 153 -3.04 -6.17 2.05
N GLY A 154 -2.51 -5.51 1.02
CA GLY A 154 -3.31 -4.78 0.04
C GLY A 154 -4.27 -5.69 -0.73
N LEU A 155 -3.80 -6.87 -1.12
CA LEU A 155 -4.60 -7.91 -1.78
C LEU A 155 -5.73 -8.42 -0.87
N GLY A 156 -5.43 -8.65 0.41
CA GLY A 156 -6.42 -9.03 1.42
C GLY A 156 -7.51 -7.98 1.60
N SER A 157 -7.13 -6.69 1.66
CA SER A 157 -8.06 -5.56 1.73
C SER A 157 -8.93 -5.47 0.47
N ALA A 158 -8.34 -5.63 -0.72
CA ALA A 158 -9.07 -5.60 -1.99
C ALA A 158 -10.07 -6.76 -2.12
N MET A 159 -9.69 -7.97 -1.69
CA MET A 159 -10.60 -9.13 -1.61
C MET A 159 -11.77 -8.89 -0.65
N SER A 160 -11.50 -8.22 0.47
CA SER A 160 -12.52 -7.89 1.47
C SER A 160 -13.55 -6.90 0.90
N VAL A 161 -13.11 -5.91 0.12
CA VAL A 161 -13.98 -4.95 -0.58
C VAL A 161 -14.83 -5.61 -1.67
N LEU A 162 -14.29 -6.63 -2.34
CA LEU A 162 -15.01 -7.34 -3.41
C LEU A 162 -16.10 -8.30 -2.88
N GLY A 163 -16.08 -8.62 -1.59
CA GLY A 163 -17.05 -9.52 -0.94
C GLY A 163 -16.94 -11.00 -1.37
N GLY A 164 -16.05 -11.33 -2.31
CA GLY A 164 -15.84 -12.69 -2.85
C GLY A 164 -14.68 -13.47 -2.22
N GLY A 165 -13.82 -12.81 -1.43
CA GLY A 165 -12.72 -13.46 -0.72
C GLY A 165 -13.17 -14.02 0.62
N GLY A 166 -13.90 -15.15 0.62
CA GLY A 166 -14.29 -15.84 1.85
C GLY A 166 -13.11 -16.25 2.75
N SER A 167 -13.42 -16.88 3.89
CA SER A 167 -12.48 -17.36 4.91
C SER A 167 -11.22 -18.04 4.34
N THR A 168 -11.34 -18.71 3.19
CA THR A 168 -10.24 -19.35 2.45
C THR A 168 -9.20 -18.36 1.92
N GLY A 169 -9.61 -17.27 1.25
CA GLY A 169 -8.69 -16.25 0.73
C GLY A 169 -7.95 -15.53 1.87
N LYS A 170 -8.66 -15.26 2.96
CA LYS A 170 -8.08 -14.68 4.19
C LYS A 170 -7.09 -15.63 4.86
N SER A 171 -7.41 -16.93 4.95
CA SER A 171 -6.49 -17.94 5.49
C SER A 171 -5.25 -18.11 4.63
N LEU A 172 -5.38 -18.11 3.29
CA LEU A 172 -4.25 -18.18 2.37
C LEU A 172 -3.34 -16.97 2.49
N VAL A 173 -3.91 -15.75 2.48
CA VAL A 173 -3.15 -14.51 2.67
C VAL A 173 -2.48 -14.50 4.04
N SER A 174 -3.19 -14.83 5.12
CA SER A 174 -2.61 -14.87 6.48
C SER A 174 -1.48 -15.89 6.62
N THR A 175 -1.64 -17.06 5.99
CA THR A 175 -0.65 -18.14 5.97
C THR A 175 0.60 -17.73 5.18
N ALA A 176 0.42 -17.13 4.00
CA ALA A 176 1.50 -16.59 3.21
C ALA A 176 2.17 -15.38 3.91
N LEU A 177 1.43 -14.53 4.63
CA LEU A 177 1.99 -13.46 5.47
C LEU A 177 2.87 -14.03 6.59
N SER A 178 2.41 -15.09 7.23
CA SER A 178 3.17 -15.79 8.28
C SER A 178 4.46 -16.39 7.73
N GLY A 179 4.41 -16.98 6.53
CA GLY A 179 5.59 -17.46 5.83
C GLY A 179 6.55 -16.33 5.44
N VAL A 180 6.02 -15.21 4.95
CA VAL A 180 6.78 -14.00 4.63
C VAL A 180 7.46 -13.38 5.86
N SER A 181 6.80 -13.38 7.01
CA SER A 181 7.39 -12.92 8.27
C SER A 181 8.60 -13.78 8.68
N LYS A 182 8.52 -15.10 8.50
CA LYS A 182 9.68 -16.00 8.70
C LYS A 182 10.79 -15.78 7.67
N LEU A 183 10.42 -15.39 6.46
CA LEU A 183 11.37 -15.04 5.41
C LEU A 183 12.09 -13.71 5.69
N GLY A 184 11.37 -12.75 6.27
CA GLY A 184 11.89 -11.44 6.69
C GLY A 184 12.84 -11.52 7.89
N GLN A 185 12.81 -12.60 8.68
CA GLN A 185 13.77 -12.84 9.77
C GLN A 185 15.18 -13.14 9.27
N GLY A 186 15.35 -13.47 7.98
CA GLY A 186 16.66 -13.74 7.38
C GLY A 186 17.30 -15.05 7.86
N GLY A 187 18.55 -15.27 7.46
CA GLY A 187 19.34 -16.44 7.85
C GLY A 187 18.99 -17.76 7.14
N PRO A 188 19.55 -18.89 7.60
CA PRO A 188 19.36 -20.21 6.97
C PRO A 188 17.91 -20.71 7.04
N LEU A 189 17.14 -20.29 8.05
CA LEU A 189 15.70 -20.57 8.16
C LEU A 189 14.88 -19.90 7.05
N ALA A 190 15.22 -18.66 6.66
CA ALA A 190 14.55 -17.98 5.54
C ALA A 190 14.80 -18.71 4.21
N LYS A 191 16.03 -19.20 3.99
CA LYS A 191 16.38 -19.97 2.79
C LYS A 191 15.58 -21.27 2.66
N ALA A 192 15.29 -21.93 3.79
CA ALA A 192 14.45 -23.13 3.82
C ALA A 192 12.95 -22.82 3.69
N ALA A 193 12.50 -21.66 4.17
CA ALA A 193 11.11 -21.21 4.07
C ALA A 193 10.75 -20.66 2.68
N GLU A 194 11.73 -20.20 1.91
CA GLU A 194 11.55 -19.61 0.57
C GLU A 194 10.69 -20.45 -0.38
N PRO A 195 10.93 -21.77 -0.58
CA PRO A 195 10.08 -22.60 -1.44
C PRO A 195 8.64 -22.74 -0.91
N ALA A 196 8.45 -22.84 0.41
CA ALA A 196 7.13 -22.93 1.02
C ALA A 196 6.34 -21.63 0.80
N VAL A 197 6.98 -20.47 1.00
CA VAL A 197 6.39 -19.15 0.77
C VAL A 197 6.03 -18.96 -0.71
N LYS A 198 6.93 -19.35 -1.63
CA LYS A 198 6.62 -19.31 -3.07
C LYS A 198 5.41 -20.16 -3.42
N SER A 199 5.30 -21.37 -2.87
CA SER A 199 4.16 -22.25 -3.12
C SER A 199 2.86 -21.66 -2.57
N GLN A 200 2.88 -21.10 -1.36
CA GLN A 200 1.71 -20.45 -0.74
C GLN A 200 1.25 -19.21 -1.53
N ILE A 201 2.20 -18.39 -1.98
CA ILE A 201 1.89 -17.23 -2.82
C ILE A 201 1.39 -17.68 -4.19
N GLY A 202 1.97 -18.74 -4.76
CA GLY A 202 1.45 -19.38 -5.97
C GLY A 202 -0.02 -19.79 -5.82
N SER A 203 -0.40 -20.35 -4.67
CA SER A 203 -1.80 -20.68 -4.36
C SER A 203 -2.69 -19.44 -4.24
N VAL A 204 -2.22 -18.38 -3.57
CA VAL A 204 -2.93 -17.09 -3.50
C VAL A 204 -3.12 -16.50 -4.90
N LEU A 205 -2.08 -16.51 -5.74
CA LEU A 205 -2.15 -15.99 -7.11
C LEU A 205 -3.10 -16.82 -7.98
N ASN A 206 -3.10 -18.15 -7.86
CA ASN A 206 -4.06 -19.00 -8.57
C ASN A 206 -5.50 -18.76 -8.09
N PHE A 207 -5.70 -18.58 -6.78
CA PHE A 207 -7.00 -18.21 -6.23
C PHE A 207 -7.48 -16.87 -6.80
N VAL A 208 -6.62 -15.85 -6.81
CA VAL A 208 -6.94 -14.55 -7.41
C VAL A 208 -7.21 -14.67 -8.90
N LYS A 209 -6.44 -15.47 -9.65
CA LYS A 209 -6.71 -15.75 -11.08
C LYS A 209 -8.07 -16.41 -11.30
N GLY A 210 -8.50 -17.29 -10.40
CA GLY A 210 -9.81 -17.94 -10.44
C GLY A 210 -10.96 -17.02 -10.02
N ALA A 211 -10.69 -16.00 -9.20
CA ALA A 211 -11.67 -15.02 -8.76
C ALA A 211 -11.88 -13.84 -9.75
N LEU A 212 -10.94 -13.64 -10.68
CA LEU A 212 -10.97 -12.60 -11.73
C LEU A 212 -11.46 -13.13 -13.08
#